data_AF-A0A6N7ENN8-F1
#
_entry.id   AF-A0A6N7ENN8-F1
#
_cell.length_a   1.000
_cell.length_b   1.000
_cell.length_c   1.000
_cell.angle_alpha   90.00
_cell.angle_beta   90.00
_cell.angle_gamma   90.00
#
_symmetry.space_group_name_H-M   'P 1'
#
loop_
_entity.id
_entity.type
_entity.pdbx_description
1 polymer ?
#
loop_
_entity_poly.entity_id
_entity_poly.type
_entity_poly.pdbx_seq_one_letter_code
_entity_poly.pdbx_strand_id
1 'polypeptide(L)'
;MTERRPADLPVGNWVDQLVRQAQERGEFDNLPGAGKPLPDVDGPHDENWWIRRKLADEGLPADALLPPALQLRKEVAALPETVRDLPSEDAVRETVREVNQRVAAWIRTPSGPVVPVGPADVETVVRGWRAGRTAAAAGATPSQPDGGTSPAPPDGATSPARPDGGENATGKTRPPWWRRVLRRRAHRD
;
A
#
# COMPACT_ATOMS: atom_id res chain seq x y z
N MET A 1 -7.43 37.78 -3.13
CA MET A 1 -8.86 38.05 -2.91
C MET A 1 -9.51 38.16 -4.27
N THR A 2 -10.41 37.25 -4.65
CA THR A 2 -11.10 37.33 -5.95
C THR A 2 -12.22 38.36 -5.85
N GLU A 3 -12.17 39.42 -6.66
CA GLU A 3 -13.25 40.39 -6.76
C GLU A 3 -14.56 39.70 -7.15
N ARG A 4 -15.66 40.14 -6.54
CA ARG A 4 -16.98 39.60 -6.86
C ARG A 4 -17.48 40.23 -8.16
N ARG A 5 -18.03 39.40 -9.04
CA ARG A 5 -18.68 39.84 -10.28
C ARG A 5 -19.72 40.96 -10.03
N PRO A 6 -19.67 42.08 -10.77
CA PRO A 6 -20.73 43.09 -10.80
C PRO A 6 -22.05 42.52 -11.34
N ALA A 7 -23.18 42.89 -10.75
CA ALA A 7 -24.49 42.30 -11.07
C ALA A 7 -24.99 42.64 -12.48
N ASP A 8 -24.49 43.73 -13.05
CA ASP A 8 -24.85 44.34 -14.32
C ASP A 8 -24.05 43.80 -15.52
N LEU A 9 -23.01 43.00 -15.29
CA LEU A 9 -22.17 42.44 -16.35
C LEU A 9 -22.52 40.96 -16.63
N PRO A 10 -22.66 40.57 -17.92
CA PRO A 10 -22.75 39.15 -18.29
C PRO A 10 -21.44 38.42 -17.95
N VAL A 11 -21.54 37.14 -17.57
CA VAL A 11 -20.41 36.35 -17.05
C VAL A 11 -19.22 36.30 -18.02
N GLY A 12 -19.47 36.10 -19.33
CA GLY A 12 -18.40 36.07 -20.34
C GLY A 12 -17.58 37.36 -20.37
N ASN A 13 -18.26 38.51 -20.48
CA ASN A 13 -17.60 39.82 -20.52
C ASN A 13 -16.79 40.11 -19.25
N TRP A 14 -17.29 39.72 -18.08
CA TRP A 14 -16.56 39.91 -16.83
C TRP A 14 -15.32 39.01 -16.72
N VAL A 15 -15.41 37.74 -17.12
CA VAL A 15 -14.26 36.82 -17.15
C VAL A 15 -13.19 37.31 -18.13
N ASP A 16 -13.59 37.74 -19.33
CA ASP A 16 -12.67 38.25 -20.33
C ASP A 16 -11.94 39.52 -19.84
N GLN A 17 -12.65 40.42 -19.14
CA GLN A 17 -12.05 41.60 -18.51
C GLN A 17 -11.03 41.23 -17.43
N LEU A 18 -11.32 40.25 -16.57
CA LEU A 18 -10.38 39.76 -15.56
C LEU A 18 -9.13 39.15 -16.19
N VAL A 19 -9.29 38.34 -17.23
CA VAL A 19 -8.17 37.71 -17.95
C VAL A 19 -7.29 38.80 -18.56
N ARG A 20 -7.87 39.81 -19.22
CA ARG A 20 -7.13 40.93 -19.78
C ARG A 20 -6.38 41.72 -18.71
N GLN A 21 -7.03 42.07 -17.60
CA GLN A 21 -6.38 42.79 -16.50
C GLN A 21 -5.25 41.97 -15.85
N ALA A 22 -5.37 40.64 -15.77
CA ALA A 22 -4.31 39.77 -15.28
C ALA A 22 -3.13 39.69 -16.26
N GLN A 23 -3.39 39.68 -17.58
CA GLN A 23 -2.34 39.80 -18.60
C GLN A 23 -1.63 41.16 -18.55
N GLU A 24 -2.36 42.27 -18.44
CA GLU A 24 -1.79 43.62 -18.32
C GLU A 24 -0.89 43.77 -17.08
N ARG A 25 -1.22 43.05 -16.00
CA ARG A 25 -0.42 42.99 -14.77
C ARG A 25 0.76 42.02 -14.84
N GLY A 26 0.92 41.30 -15.94
CA GLY A 26 1.98 40.30 -16.11
C GLY A 26 1.81 39.08 -15.21
N GLU A 27 0.61 38.79 -14.70
CA GLU A 27 0.38 37.61 -13.84
C GLU A 27 0.60 36.27 -14.59
N PHE A 28 0.61 36.31 -15.92
CA PHE A 28 0.95 35.17 -16.78
C PHE A 28 2.42 35.16 -17.23
N ASP A 29 3.22 36.16 -16.86
CA ASP A 29 4.65 36.19 -17.18
C ASP A 29 5.45 35.32 -16.19
N ASN A 30 6.51 34.68 -16.66
CA ASN A 30 7.42 33.85 -15.84
C ASN A 30 6.73 32.71 -15.06
N LEU A 31 5.63 32.16 -15.59
CA LEU A 31 4.96 31.02 -14.95
C LEU A 31 5.92 29.81 -14.83
N PRO A 32 5.83 29.04 -13.73
CA PRO A 32 6.55 27.79 -13.60
C PRO A 32 6.25 26.85 -14.78
N GLY A 33 7.25 26.57 -15.60
CA GLY A 33 7.09 25.73 -16.79
C GLY A 33 6.77 26.48 -18.09
N ALA A 34 6.67 27.81 -18.08
CA ALA A 34 6.52 28.59 -19.31
C ALA A 34 7.64 28.29 -20.31
N GLY A 35 7.26 27.95 -21.54
CA GLY A 35 8.19 27.59 -22.63
C GLY A 35 8.89 26.24 -22.47
N LYS A 36 8.66 25.50 -21.37
CA LYS A 36 9.17 24.13 -21.20
C LYS A 36 8.18 23.13 -21.80
N PRO A 37 8.65 21.98 -22.34
CA PRO A 37 7.75 20.91 -22.74
C PRO A 37 6.92 20.45 -21.55
N LEU A 38 5.66 20.09 -21.81
CA LEU A 38 4.81 19.50 -20.79
C LEU A 38 5.44 18.17 -20.34
N PRO A 39 5.72 18.00 -19.03
CA PRO A 39 6.26 16.75 -18.54
C PRO A 39 5.25 15.63 -18.79
N ASP A 40 5.78 14.47 -19.19
CA ASP A 40 5.06 13.23 -19.45
C ASP A 40 3.99 13.27 -20.55
N VAL A 41 3.96 14.30 -21.41
CA VAL A 41 2.94 14.48 -22.46
C VAL A 41 2.85 13.33 -23.47
N ASP A 42 3.96 12.65 -23.73
CA ASP A 42 4.05 11.50 -24.66
C ASP A 42 3.83 10.14 -23.98
N GLY A 43 3.57 10.13 -22.67
CA GLY A 43 3.31 8.91 -21.92
C GLY A 43 1.93 8.31 -22.22
N PRO A 44 1.72 7.00 -21.99
CA PRO A 44 0.39 6.40 -22.05
C PRO A 44 -0.46 6.95 -20.90
N HIS A 45 -1.32 7.91 -21.21
CA HIS A 45 -2.28 8.46 -20.26
C HIS A 45 -3.54 7.59 -20.28
N ASP A 46 -3.76 6.78 -19.23
CA ASP A 46 -5.12 6.29 -18.95
C ASP A 46 -5.99 7.43 -18.40
N GLU A 47 -7.31 7.26 -18.41
CA GLU A 47 -8.30 8.27 -17.98
C GLU A 47 -8.04 8.84 -16.57
N ASN A 48 -7.32 8.10 -15.71
CA ASN A 48 -7.00 8.46 -14.34
C ASN A 48 -5.60 9.09 -14.16
N TRP A 49 -4.90 9.43 -15.25
CA TRP A 49 -3.55 10.01 -15.20
C TRP A 49 -3.47 11.27 -14.33
N TRP A 50 -4.45 12.17 -14.47
CA TRP A 50 -4.46 13.45 -13.77
C TRP A 50 -4.75 13.27 -12.28
N ILE A 51 -5.56 12.26 -11.90
CA ILE A 51 -5.84 11.92 -10.51
C ILE A 51 -4.56 11.45 -9.82
N ARG A 52 -3.81 10.56 -10.48
CA ARG A 52 -2.53 10.06 -9.95
C ARG A 52 -1.49 11.16 -9.82
N ARG A 53 -1.39 12.04 -10.84
CA ARG A 53 -0.53 13.22 -10.77
C ARG A 53 -0.91 14.13 -9.60
N LYS A 54 -2.21 14.43 -9.44
CA LYS A 54 -2.68 15.27 -8.35
C LYS A 54 -2.42 14.66 -6.97
N LEU A 55 -2.63 13.36 -6.81
CA LEU A 55 -2.27 12.65 -5.57
C LEU A 55 -0.77 12.76 -5.28
N ALA A 56 0.08 12.58 -6.29
CA ALA A 56 1.54 12.70 -6.14
C ALA A 56 1.97 14.13 -5.77
N ASP A 57 1.40 15.13 -6.45
CA ASP A 57 1.68 16.55 -6.20
C ASP A 57 1.28 16.97 -4.77
N GLU A 58 0.22 16.36 -4.21
CA GLU A 58 -0.27 16.61 -2.84
C GLU A 58 0.35 15.66 -1.78
N GLY A 59 1.22 14.72 -2.20
CA GLY A 59 1.81 13.73 -1.30
C GLY A 59 0.80 12.76 -0.68
N LEU A 60 -0.34 12.54 -1.35
CA LEU A 60 -1.40 11.67 -0.86
C LEU A 60 -1.25 10.23 -1.41
N PRO A 61 -1.39 9.20 -0.56
CA PRO A 61 -1.41 7.83 -1.04
C PRO A 61 -2.68 7.54 -1.84
N ALA A 62 -2.59 6.65 -2.82
CA ALA A 62 -3.76 6.19 -3.59
C ALA A 62 -4.87 5.59 -2.70
N ASP A 63 -4.52 5.06 -1.54
CA ASP A 63 -5.46 4.52 -0.56
C ASP A 63 -6.43 5.58 -0.01
N ALA A 64 -6.07 6.87 -0.08
CA ALA A 64 -6.93 7.96 0.34
C ALA A 64 -8.24 8.02 -0.47
N LEU A 65 -8.24 7.47 -1.69
CA LEU A 65 -9.43 7.39 -2.54
C LEU A 65 -10.33 6.18 -2.22
N LEU A 66 -9.86 5.23 -1.42
CA LEU A 66 -10.64 4.05 -1.09
C LEU A 66 -11.83 4.41 -0.20
N PRO A 67 -12.99 3.75 -0.34
CA PRO A 67 -14.05 3.83 0.65
C PRO A 67 -13.55 3.45 2.06
N PRO A 68 -14.10 4.04 3.13
CA PRO A 68 -13.63 3.83 4.51
C PRO A 68 -13.52 2.35 4.91
N ALA A 69 -14.47 1.51 4.47
CA ALA A 69 -14.44 0.08 4.73
C ALA A 69 -13.23 -0.63 4.11
N LEU A 70 -12.81 -0.23 2.91
CA LEU A 70 -11.63 -0.81 2.25
C LEU A 70 -10.34 -0.31 2.87
N GLN A 71 -10.28 0.95 3.30
CA GLN A 71 -9.16 1.47 4.08
C GLN A 71 -8.96 0.63 5.35
N LEU A 72 -10.01 0.42 6.14
CA LEU A 72 -9.95 -0.38 7.36
C LEU A 72 -9.54 -1.84 7.10
N ARG A 73 -10.02 -2.46 6.02
CA ARG A 73 -9.55 -3.82 5.64
C ARG A 73 -8.08 -3.84 5.31
N LYS A 74 -7.59 -2.84 4.59
CA LYS A 74 -6.18 -2.74 4.24
C LYS A 74 -5.33 -2.56 5.49
N GLU A 75 -5.74 -1.69 6.40
CA GLU A 75 -5.05 -1.50 7.68
C GLU A 75 -5.01 -2.78 8.53
N VAL A 76 -6.15 -3.48 8.67
CA VAL A 76 -6.20 -4.76 9.39
C VAL A 76 -5.27 -5.80 8.75
N ALA A 77 -5.22 -5.84 7.41
CA ALA A 77 -4.32 -6.75 6.68
C ALA A 77 -2.83 -6.35 6.81
N ALA A 78 -2.54 -5.06 6.98
CA ALA A 78 -1.18 -4.54 7.12
C ALA A 78 -0.62 -4.69 8.54
N LEU A 79 -1.47 -4.92 9.55
CA LEU A 79 -1.06 -5.05 10.96
C LEU A 79 0.19 -5.91 11.19
N PRO A 80 0.36 -7.11 10.60
CA PRO A 80 1.55 -7.93 10.81
C PRO A 80 2.86 -7.24 10.43
N GLU A 81 2.85 -6.45 9.36
CA GLU A 81 4.03 -5.68 8.93
C GLU A 81 4.17 -4.40 9.74
N THR A 82 3.08 -3.68 10.02
CA THR A 82 3.10 -2.44 10.82
C THR A 82 3.67 -2.66 12.22
N VAL A 83 3.35 -3.79 12.86
CA VAL A 83 3.79 -4.08 14.22
C VAL A 83 5.18 -4.73 14.28
N ARG A 84 5.74 -5.15 13.14
CA ARG A 84 6.96 -5.95 13.04
C ARG A 84 8.14 -5.34 13.79
N ASP A 85 8.32 -4.04 13.62
CA ASP A 85 9.47 -3.29 14.15
C ASP A 85 9.21 -2.68 15.53
N LEU A 86 8.00 -2.87 16.08
CA LEU A 86 7.67 -2.34 17.41
C LEU A 86 8.53 -3.02 18.50
N PRO A 87 8.98 -2.25 19.52
CA PRO A 87 9.96 -2.72 20.50
C PRO A 87 9.35 -3.57 21.62
N SER A 88 8.06 -3.44 21.90
CA SER A 88 7.38 -4.10 23.01
C SER A 88 6.06 -4.71 22.62
N GLU A 89 5.66 -5.76 23.35
CA GLU A 89 4.34 -6.36 23.19
C GLU A 89 3.20 -5.39 23.51
N ASP A 90 3.38 -4.53 24.51
CA ASP A 90 2.38 -3.53 24.87
C ASP A 90 2.14 -2.55 23.71
N ALA A 91 3.20 -2.14 23.01
CA ALA A 91 3.08 -1.31 21.81
C ALA A 91 2.29 -2.04 20.70
N VAL A 92 2.59 -3.32 20.46
CA VAL A 92 1.85 -4.15 19.49
C VAL A 92 0.37 -4.23 19.86
N ARG A 93 0.07 -4.52 21.13
CA ARG A 93 -1.30 -4.60 21.64
C ARG A 93 -2.03 -3.28 21.47
N GLU A 94 -1.38 -2.16 21.75
CA GLU A 94 -1.97 -0.84 21.61
C GLU A 94 -2.29 -0.51 20.14
N THR A 95 -1.34 -0.70 19.22
CA THR A 95 -1.58 -0.47 17.79
C THR A 95 -2.75 -1.31 17.25
N VAL A 96 -2.86 -2.58 17.67
CA VAL A 96 -4.00 -3.41 17.26
C VAL A 96 -5.31 -2.91 17.87
N ARG A 97 -5.31 -2.45 19.13
CA ARG A 97 -6.50 -1.86 19.76
C ARG A 97 -6.95 -0.59 19.04
N GLU A 98 -6.04 0.29 18.64
CA GLU A 98 -6.36 1.52 17.90
C GLU A 98 -7.06 1.21 16.57
N VAL A 99 -6.54 0.24 15.79
CA VAL A 99 -7.18 -0.23 14.56
C VAL A 99 -8.56 -0.81 14.87
N ASN A 100 -8.66 -1.67 15.90
CA ASN A 100 -9.93 -2.28 16.29
C ASN A 100 -10.98 -1.26 16.77
N GLN A 101 -10.55 -0.18 17.43
CA GLN A 101 -11.45 0.91 17.82
C GLN A 101 -12.03 1.61 16.60
N ARG A 102 -11.22 1.87 15.57
CA ARG A 102 -11.68 2.47 14.30
C ARG A 102 -12.61 1.52 13.53
N VAL A 103 -12.29 0.23 13.49
CA VAL A 103 -13.18 -0.80 12.93
C VAL A 103 -14.52 -0.82 13.67
N ALA A 104 -14.50 -0.84 15.01
CA ALA A 104 -15.72 -0.85 15.82
C ALA A 104 -16.55 0.42 15.62
N ALA A 105 -15.92 1.59 15.51
CA ALA A 105 -16.60 2.85 15.23
C ALA A 105 -17.31 2.81 13.87
N TRP A 106 -16.63 2.34 12.82
CA TRP A 106 -17.24 2.19 11.50
C TRP A 106 -18.39 1.18 11.48
N ILE A 107 -18.26 0.04 12.19
CA ILE A 107 -19.36 -0.94 12.29
C ILE A 107 -20.61 -0.32 12.93
N ARG A 108 -20.46 0.56 13.92
CA ARG A 108 -21.59 1.25 14.56
C ARG A 108 -22.25 2.29 13.65
N THR A 109 -21.46 2.94 12.79
CA THR A 109 -21.95 4.02 11.92
C THR A 109 -21.29 3.89 10.54
N PRO A 110 -21.75 2.92 9.73
CA PRO A 110 -21.13 2.65 8.44
C PRO A 110 -21.47 3.75 7.44
N SER A 111 -20.46 4.15 6.66
CA SER A 111 -20.60 5.07 5.54
C SER A 111 -20.08 4.44 4.24
N GLY A 112 -20.77 4.73 3.14
CA GLY A 112 -20.43 4.20 1.82
C GLY A 112 -20.83 2.73 1.61
N PRO A 113 -20.17 2.03 0.67
CA PRO A 113 -20.44 0.62 0.38
C PRO A 113 -20.22 -0.29 1.59
N VAL A 114 -21.18 -1.19 1.84
CA VAL A 114 -21.10 -2.15 2.95
C VAL A 114 -20.16 -3.29 2.57
N VAL A 115 -18.89 -3.16 2.96
CA VAL A 115 -17.89 -4.23 2.82
C VAL A 115 -17.67 -4.91 4.17
N PRO A 116 -17.61 -6.25 4.25
CA PRO A 116 -17.32 -6.94 5.50
C PRO A 116 -15.93 -6.57 6.04
N VAL A 117 -15.89 -5.96 7.22
CA VAL A 117 -14.66 -5.65 7.98
C VAL A 117 -14.85 -6.16 9.40
N GLY A 118 -13.86 -6.88 9.92
CA GLY A 118 -13.87 -7.41 11.28
C GLY A 118 -12.64 -6.96 12.05
N PRO A 119 -12.72 -6.86 13.39
CA PRO A 119 -11.56 -6.55 14.22
C PRO A 119 -10.51 -7.66 14.12
N ALA A 120 -9.24 -7.27 14.24
CA ALA A 120 -8.12 -8.19 14.31
C ALA A 120 -8.04 -8.85 15.70
N ASP A 121 -7.65 -10.12 15.73
CA ASP A 121 -7.34 -10.84 16.97
C ASP A 121 -5.96 -10.42 17.49
N VAL A 122 -5.97 -9.73 18.63
CA VAL A 122 -4.77 -9.21 19.31
C VAL A 122 -3.77 -10.32 19.62
N GLU A 123 -4.22 -11.46 20.15
CA GLU A 123 -3.32 -12.53 20.55
C GLU A 123 -2.67 -13.21 19.34
N THR A 124 -3.41 -13.31 18.24
CA THR A 124 -2.85 -13.84 16.98
C THR A 124 -1.77 -12.92 16.42
N VAL A 125 -1.98 -11.61 16.42
CA VAL A 125 -0.97 -10.63 15.96
C VAL A 125 0.26 -10.64 16.86
N VAL A 126 0.09 -10.60 18.18
CA VAL A 126 1.20 -10.65 19.16
C VAL A 126 2.02 -11.93 19.01
N ARG A 127 1.37 -13.09 18.85
CA ARG A 127 2.05 -14.37 18.61
C ARG A 127 2.89 -14.35 17.34
N GLY A 128 2.35 -13.78 16.25
CA GLY A 128 3.09 -13.61 14.99
C GLY A 128 4.32 -12.71 15.17
N TRP A 129 4.16 -11.58 15.86
CA TRP A 129 5.25 -10.66 16.18
C TRP A 129 6.36 -11.34 17.00
N ARG A 130 6.02 -12.04 18.09
CA ARG A 130 7.01 -12.76 18.91
C ARG A 130 7.77 -13.80 18.09
N ALA A 131 7.07 -14.57 17.26
CA ALA A 131 7.69 -15.58 16.41
C ALA A 131 8.69 -14.97 15.41
N GLY A 132 8.35 -13.83 14.81
CA GLY A 132 9.24 -13.09 13.91
C GLY A 132 10.53 -12.61 14.58
N ARG A 133 10.44 -12.11 15.83
CA ARG A 133 11.61 -11.68 16.59
C ARG A 133 12.51 -12.83 17.01
N THR A 134 11.93 -13.95 17.44
CA THR A 134 12.72 -15.14 17.78
C THR A 134 13.48 -15.67 16.56
N ALA A 135 12.85 -15.68 15.38
CA ALA A 135 13.51 -16.06 14.14
C ALA A 135 14.65 -15.10 13.75
N ALA A 136 14.45 -13.79 13.91
CA ALA A 136 15.49 -12.79 13.66
C ALA A 136 16.68 -12.93 14.63
N ALA A 137 16.42 -13.18 15.91
CA ALA A 137 17.47 -13.41 16.90
C ALA A 137 18.27 -14.69 16.62
N ALA A 138 17.61 -15.77 16.20
CA ALA A 138 18.28 -17.02 15.84
C ALA A 138 19.15 -16.88 14.57
N GLY A 139 18.69 -16.10 13.58
CA GLY A 139 19.44 -15.79 12.36
C GLY A 139 20.63 -14.86 12.57
N ALA A 140 20.65 -14.09 13.67
CA ALA A 140 21.73 -13.17 14.03
C ALA A 140 22.85 -13.82 14.87
N THR A 141 22.89 -15.16 14.95
CA THR A 141 23.99 -15.87 15.62
C THR A 141 25.31 -15.43 14.98
N PRO A 142 26.25 -14.82 15.74
CA PRO A 142 27.45 -14.24 15.18
C PRO A 142 28.32 -15.36 14.59
N SER A 143 28.57 -15.28 13.28
CA SER A 143 29.59 -16.08 12.62
C SER A 143 30.92 -15.80 13.32
N GLN A 144 31.46 -16.83 13.99
CA GLN A 144 32.83 -16.80 14.49
C GLN A 144 33.77 -16.43 13.33
N PRO A 145 34.81 -15.61 13.55
CA PRO A 145 35.79 -15.34 12.52
C PRO A 145 36.63 -16.60 12.34
N ASP A 146 36.36 -17.36 11.28
CA ASP A 146 37.21 -18.45 10.84
C ASP A 146 38.58 -17.89 10.47
N GLY A 147 39.53 -18.03 11.40
CA GLY A 147 40.94 -18.01 11.08
C GLY A 147 41.26 -19.21 10.21
N GLY A 148 41.33 -19.00 8.89
CA GLY A 148 41.62 -20.04 7.92
C GLY A 148 42.44 -19.50 6.75
N THR A 149 43.75 -19.56 6.92
CA THR A 149 44.79 -19.36 5.90
C THR A 149 44.49 -20.13 4.62
N SER A 150 44.55 -19.42 3.48
CA SER A 150 44.68 -19.98 2.12
C SER A 150 45.92 -20.89 2.01
N PRO A 151 45.97 -21.92 1.12
CA PRO A 151 46.23 -21.61 -0.28
C PRO A 151 45.48 -22.44 -1.34
N ALA A 152 45.48 -21.80 -2.51
CA ALA A 152 45.06 -22.08 -3.88
C ALA A 152 45.19 -23.51 -4.51
N PRO A 153 44.48 -23.74 -5.66
CA PRO A 153 44.43 -24.97 -6.50
C PRO A 153 45.53 -24.91 -7.61
N PRO A 154 45.61 -25.72 -8.71
CA PRO A 154 44.59 -26.47 -9.50
C PRO A 154 45.09 -27.88 -9.96
N ASP A 155 44.44 -28.73 -10.78
CA ASP A 155 43.74 -28.63 -12.07
C ASP A 155 43.00 -29.97 -12.31
N GLY A 156 41.97 -29.98 -13.18
CA GLY A 156 41.64 -31.20 -13.95
C GLY A 156 40.17 -31.48 -14.29
N ALA A 157 39.86 -31.27 -15.57
CA ALA A 157 38.89 -32.02 -16.39
C ALA A 157 37.36 -31.75 -16.27
N THR A 158 36.90 -30.82 -17.11
CA THR A 158 35.95 -31.01 -18.25
C THR A 158 34.97 -32.20 -18.24
N SER A 159 33.65 -31.89 -18.15
CA SER A 159 32.45 -32.29 -18.96
C SER A 159 32.35 -33.68 -19.65
N PRO A 160 31.15 -34.26 -19.97
CA PRO A 160 29.90 -33.56 -20.33
C PRO A 160 28.56 -34.22 -19.87
N ALA A 161 27.46 -33.69 -20.43
CA ALA A 161 26.06 -33.80 -20.07
C ALA A 161 25.27 -35.05 -20.56
N ARG A 162 24.01 -35.11 -20.06
CA ARG A 162 22.72 -35.55 -20.71
C ARG A 162 22.17 -36.95 -20.29
N PRO A 163 20.86 -37.26 -20.55
CA PRO A 163 19.61 -36.80 -19.91
C PRO A 163 18.75 -37.94 -19.28
N ASP A 164 17.58 -37.51 -18.77
CA ASP A 164 16.28 -38.21 -18.66
C ASP A 164 16.00 -39.23 -17.55
N GLY A 165 14.81 -39.04 -16.95
CA GLY A 165 14.01 -40.10 -16.35
C GLY A 165 13.81 -40.01 -14.84
N GLY A 166 12.66 -39.49 -14.39
CA GLY A 166 12.28 -39.57 -12.98
C GLY A 166 10.99 -38.84 -12.64
N GLU A 167 9.87 -39.28 -13.21
CA GLU A 167 8.53 -38.97 -12.72
C GLU A 167 8.41 -39.33 -11.23
N ASN A 168 7.78 -38.47 -10.42
CA ASN A 168 6.77 -38.88 -9.44
C ASN A 168 6.15 -37.69 -8.66
N ALA A 169 4.89 -37.91 -8.29
CA ALA A 169 4.14 -37.28 -7.20
C ALA A 169 3.29 -36.01 -7.51
N THR A 170 2.13 -36.27 -8.12
CA THR A 170 0.79 -35.81 -7.68
C THR A 170 0.73 -34.57 -6.76
N GLY A 171 0.70 -33.38 -7.34
CA GLY A 171 0.26 -32.16 -6.66
C GLY A 171 -1.27 -32.04 -6.67
N LYS A 172 -1.96 -32.68 -5.71
CA LYS A 172 -3.36 -32.30 -5.40
C LYS A 172 -3.35 -30.85 -4.90
N THR A 173 -3.81 -29.91 -5.71
CA THR A 173 -4.07 -28.52 -5.32
C THR A 173 -5.10 -28.51 -4.17
N ARG A 174 -4.64 -28.12 -2.98
CA ARG A 174 -5.51 -27.92 -1.81
C ARG A 174 -6.33 -26.66 -2.06
N PRO A 175 -7.67 -26.70 -1.89
CA PRO A 175 -8.49 -25.51 -2.10
C PRO A 175 -8.19 -24.44 -1.04
N PRO A 176 -8.29 -23.14 -1.38
CA PRO A 176 -8.00 -22.03 -0.47
C PRO A 176 -8.95 -21.98 0.73
N TRP A 177 -8.42 -21.47 1.85
CA TRP A 177 -8.97 -21.56 3.21
C TRP A 177 -10.36 -20.93 3.42
N TRP A 178 -10.82 -20.04 2.53
CA TRP A 178 -12.11 -19.36 2.63
C TRP A 178 -13.32 -20.29 2.40
N ARG A 179 -13.15 -21.46 1.78
CA ARG A 179 -14.24 -22.46 1.59
C ARG A 179 -14.60 -23.28 2.84
N ARG A 180 -13.88 -23.14 3.97
CA ARG A 180 -14.20 -23.86 5.23
C ARG A 180 -15.09 -23.10 6.20
N VAL A 181 -15.43 -21.83 5.94
CA VAL A 181 -16.19 -20.98 6.89
C VAL A 181 -17.71 -20.98 6.64
N LEU A 182 -18.23 -21.62 5.58
CA LEU A 182 -19.68 -21.61 5.25
C LEU A 182 -20.42 -22.95 5.43
N ARG A 183 -19.91 -23.91 6.21
CA ARG A 183 -20.66 -25.14 6.57
C ARG A 183 -20.54 -25.50 8.05
N ARG A 184 -21.12 -24.68 8.93
CA ARG A 184 -21.66 -25.13 10.23
C ARG A 184 -22.92 -24.32 10.58
N ARG A 185 -24.02 -24.62 9.90
CA ARG A 185 -25.38 -24.29 10.37
C ARG A 185 -26.41 -25.21 9.73
N ALA A 186 -26.33 -26.50 10.09
CA ALA A 186 -27.42 -27.46 9.93
C ALA A 186 -27.10 -28.62 10.87
N HIS A 187 -27.48 -28.48 12.14
CA HIS A 187 -27.79 -29.55 13.09
C HIS A 187 -28.15 -28.86 14.41
N ARG A 188 -29.45 -28.59 14.58
CA ARG A 188 -30.13 -28.59 15.87
C ARG A 188 -31.50 -29.19 15.60
N ASP A 189 -31.79 -30.23 16.37
CA ASP A 189 -33.13 -30.78 16.61
C ASP A 189 -34.12 -29.69 17.05
#